data_AF-A0A8S3E4C2-F1
#
_entry.id   AF-A0A8S3E4C2-F1
#
_cell.length_a   1.000
_cell.length_b   1.000
_cell.length_c   1.000
_cell.angle_alpha   90.00
_cell.angle_beta   90.00
_cell.angle_gamma   90.00
#
_symmetry.space_group_name_H-M   'P 1'
#
loop_
_entity.id
_entity.type
_entity.pdbx_description
1 polymer ?
#
loop_
_entity_poly.entity_id
_entity_poly.type
_entity_poly.pdbx_seq_one_letter_code
_entity_poly.pdbx_strand_id
1 'polypeptide(L)'
;MPAASRSREALYALFRAYVADRTRKTWHFYPYSLVLKRIFDAFQNTVTCESPDEFLRSLNEWRANSMALVQLRQAASQAVMDMGRNTSFLSSLEQVPEECVRLALSDT
;
A
#
# COMPACT_ATOMS: atom_id res chain seq x y z
N MET A 1 1.72 -26.60 6.08
CA MET A 1 2.98 -25.88 6.41
C MET A 1 2.64 -24.43 6.77
N PRO A 2 2.79 -23.98 8.03
CA PRO A 2 2.35 -22.65 8.49
C PRO A 2 3.48 -21.59 8.53
N ALA A 3 4.56 -21.75 7.76
CA ALA A 3 5.70 -20.82 7.75
C ALA A 3 5.45 -19.56 6.88
N ALA A 4 4.66 -19.70 5.80
CA ALA A 4 4.39 -18.60 4.86
C ALA A 4 3.58 -17.45 5.48
N SER A 5 2.67 -17.76 6.42
CA SER A 5 1.87 -16.75 7.12
C SER A 5 2.74 -15.84 7.99
N ARG A 6 3.61 -16.40 8.84
CA ARG A 6 4.51 -15.60 9.71
C ARG A 6 5.40 -14.62 8.94
N SER A 7 5.84 -14.97 7.73
CA SER A 7 6.59 -14.06 6.86
C SER A 7 5.73 -12.90 6.33
N ARG A 8 4.46 -13.17 6.01
CA ARG A 8 3.52 -12.18 5.48
C ARG A 8 3.20 -11.09 6.51
N GLU A 9 2.87 -11.49 7.74
CA GLU A 9 2.60 -10.52 8.80
C GLU A 9 3.85 -9.67 9.16
N ALA A 10 5.06 -10.24 9.06
CA ALA A 10 6.31 -9.49 9.22
C ALA A 10 6.53 -8.48 8.09
N LEU A 11 6.24 -8.85 6.83
CA LEU A 11 6.30 -7.94 5.68
C LEU A 11 5.30 -6.78 5.82
N TYR A 12 4.09 -7.05 6.31
CA TYR A 12 3.13 -5.99 6.63
C TYR A 12 3.63 -5.06 7.74
N ALA A 13 4.26 -5.58 8.79
CA ALA A 13 4.82 -4.74 9.86
C ALA A 13 5.90 -3.79 9.30
N LEU A 14 6.78 -4.28 8.41
CA LEU A 14 7.77 -3.45 7.72
C LEU A 14 7.12 -2.39 6.83
N PHE A 15 6.09 -2.76 6.08
CA PHE A 15 5.33 -1.82 5.25
C PHE A 15 4.71 -0.71 6.09
N ARG A 16 4.04 -1.05 7.20
CA ARG A 16 3.41 -0.07 8.10
C ARG A 16 4.43 0.87 8.72
N ALA A 17 5.54 0.34 9.22
CA ALA A 17 6.64 1.15 9.75
C ALA A 17 7.21 2.11 8.69
N TYR A 18 7.35 1.66 7.45
CA TYR A 18 7.78 2.49 6.33
C TYR A 18 6.79 3.62 6.04
N VAL A 19 5.49 3.32 5.99
CA VAL A 19 4.43 4.32 5.75
C VAL A 19 4.39 5.36 6.87
N ALA A 20 4.53 4.93 8.13
CA ALA A 20 4.56 5.82 9.28
C ALA A 20 5.76 6.80 9.24
N ASP A 21 6.98 6.29 8.99
CA ASP A 21 8.18 7.12 8.89
C ASP A 21 8.09 8.15 7.74
N ARG A 22 7.62 7.71 6.56
CA ARG A 22 7.50 8.57 5.38
C ARG A 22 6.39 9.60 5.52
N THR A 23 5.22 9.21 6.04
CA THR A 23 4.10 10.13 6.25
C THR A 23 4.43 11.19 7.30
N ARG A 24 5.18 10.84 8.35
CA ARG A 24 5.64 11.80 9.35
C ARG A 24 6.57 12.87 8.77
N LYS A 25 7.42 12.52 7.80
CA LYS A 25 8.32 13.46 7.11
C LYS A 25 7.60 14.27 6.03
N THR A 26 6.61 13.67 5.38
CA THR A 26 5.86 14.28 4.29
C THR A 26 4.44 13.73 4.29
N TRP A 27 3.49 14.51 4.81
CA TRP A 27 2.10 14.06 4.96
C TRP A 27 1.45 13.63 3.64
N HIS A 28 1.81 14.28 2.53
CA HIS A 28 1.34 13.94 1.18
C HIS A 28 1.69 12.50 0.77
N PHE A 29 2.65 11.86 1.44
CA PHE A 29 3.01 10.47 1.20
C PHE A 29 1.85 9.50 1.49
N TYR A 30 0.98 9.83 2.45
CA TYR A 30 -0.11 8.95 2.87
C TYR A 30 -1.04 8.55 1.71
N PRO A 31 -1.56 9.47 0.87
CA PRO A 31 -2.27 9.11 -0.36
C PRO A 31 -1.55 8.08 -1.24
N TYR A 32 -0.24 8.27 -1.46
CA TYR A 32 0.56 7.35 -2.27
C TYR A 32 0.72 5.98 -1.59
N SER A 33 0.80 5.97 -0.26
CA SER A 33 0.89 4.74 0.52
C SER A 33 -0.36 3.85 0.37
N LEU A 34 -1.54 4.44 0.19
CA LEU A 34 -2.78 3.68 -0.06
C LEU A 34 -2.72 2.95 -1.41
N VAL A 35 -2.17 3.59 -2.44
CA VAL A 35 -1.96 2.95 -3.75
C VAL A 35 -0.90 1.86 -3.64
N LEU A 36 0.21 2.15 -2.98
CA LEU A 36 1.30 1.20 -2.72
C LEU A 36 0.81 -0.03 -1.94
N LYS A 37 -0.09 0.13 -0.97
CA LYS A 37 -0.67 -0.98 -0.20
C LYS A 37 -1.34 -1.99 -1.11
N ARG A 38 -2.14 -1.55 -2.08
CA ARG A 38 -2.85 -2.47 -3.01
C ARG A 38 -1.88 -3.22 -3.92
N ILE A 39 -0.84 -2.53 -4.38
CA ILE A 39 0.24 -3.12 -5.18
C ILE A 39 1.00 -4.17 -4.36
N PHE A 40 1.26 -3.86 -3.08
CA PHE A 40 1.94 -4.74 -2.13
C PHE A 40 1.12 -5.96 -1.75
N ASP A 41 -0.19 -5.80 -1.54
CA ASP A 41 -1.12 -6.91 -1.27
C ASP A 41 -1.18 -7.87 -2.47
N ALA A 42 -1.24 -7.32 -3.69
CA ALA A 42 -1.20 -8.12 -4.90
C ALA A 42 0.16 -8.85 -5.05
N PHE A 43 1.27 -8.20 -4.71
CA PHE A 43 2.61 -8.80 -4.79
C PHE A 43 2.71 -10.03 -3.88
N GLN A 44 2.26 -9.90 -2.63
CA GLN A 44 2.31 -10.98 -1.65
C GLN A 44 1.39 -12.17 -2.00
N ASN A 45 0.34 -11.94 -2.80
CA ASN A 45 -0.57 -13.00 -3.22
C ASN A 45 -0.15 -13.67 -4.54
N THR A 46 0.56 -12.96 -5.42
CA THR A 46 0.92 -13.47 -6.75
C THR A 46 2.36 -13.98 -6.82
N VAL A 47 3.32 -13.32 -6.16
CA VAL A 47 4.74 -13.65 -6.31
C VAL A 47 5.16 -14.76 -5.35
N THR A 48 5.76 -15.81 -5.90
CA THR A 48 6.26 -16.96 -5.14
C THR A 48 7.78 -17.04 -5.23
N CYS A 49 8.43 -17.56 -4.19
CA CYS A 49 9.89 -17.71 -4.13
C CYS A 49 10.32 -19.18 -4.06
N GLU A 50 9.53 -20.10 -4.63
CA GLU A 50 9.75 -21.54 -4.56
C GLU A 50 10.97 -21.99 -5.39
N SER A 51 11.20 -21.34 -6.53
CA SER A 51 12.38 -21.50 -7.37
C SER A 51 12.68 -20.20 -8.14
N PRO A 52 13.91 -19.99 -8.65
CA PRO A 52 14.23 -18.81 -9.45
C PRO A 52 13.33 -18.64 -10.68
N ASP A 53 13.00 -19.73 -11.37
CA ASP A 53 12.15 -19.70 -12.56
C ASP A 53 10.69 -19.38 -12.23
N GLU A 54 10.16 -19.93 -11.13
CA GLU A 54 8.81 -19.60 -10.66
C GLU A 54 8.70 -18.20 -10.11
N PHE A 55 9.76 -17.70 -9.46
CA PHE A 55 9.84 -16.31 -9.04
C PHE A 55 9.78 -15.37 -10.25
N LEU A 56 10.58 -15.60 -11.28
CA LEU A 56 10.56 -14.78 -12.49
C LEU A 56 9.21 -14.85 -13.21
N ARG A 57 8.61 -16.03 -13.29
CA ARG A 57 7.28 -16.22 -13.90
C ARG A 57 6.20 -15.45 -13.13
N SER A 58 6.10 -15.69 -11.83
CA SER A 58 5.07 -15.09 -10.97
C SER A 58 5.24 -13.57 -10.83
N LEU A 59 6.48 -13.08 -10.81
CA LEU A 59 6.80 -11.65 -10.84
C LEU A 59 6.33 -10.97 -12.13
N ASN A 60 6.56 -11.62 -13.28
CA ASN A 60 6.10 -11.07 -14.57
C ASN A 60 4.57 -11.07 -14.67
N GLU A 61 3.91 -12.10 -14.14
CA GLU A 61 2.45 -12.18 -14.06
C GLU A 61 1.88 -11.05 -13.18
N TRP A 62 2.42 -10.87 -11.98
CA TRP A 62 2.06 -9.76 -11.11
C TRP A 62 2.25 -8.41 -11.79
N ARG A 63 3.38 -8.20 -12.48
CA ARG A 63 3.63 -6.95 -13.20
C ARG A 63 2.58 -6.71 -14.29
N ALA A 64 2.27 -7.72 -15.09
CA ALA A 64 1.31 -7.59 -16.18
C ALA A 64 -0.11 -7.28 -15.67
N ASN A 65 -0.51 -7.90 -14.57
CA ASN A 65 -1.89 -7.85 -14.07
C ASN A 65 -2.14 -6.76 -13.03
N SER A 66 -1.17 -6.48 -12.16
CA SER A 66 -1.33 -5.58 -11.00
C SER A 66 -0.68 -4.21 -11.19
N MET A 67 0.30 -4.09 -12.09
CA MET A 67 0.98 -2.81 -12.39
C MET A 67 0.54 -2.19 -13.72
N ALA A 68 -0.50 -2.71 -14.36
CA ALA A 68 -1.09 -2.09 -15.55
C ALA A 68 -1.63 -0.69 -15.21
N LEU A 69 -1.44 0.27 -16.13
CA LEU A 69 -1.84 1.67 -15.91
C LEU A 69 -3.32 1.84 -15.54
N VAL A 70 -4.19 1.01 -16.11
CA VAL A 70 -5.63 0.99 -15.80
C VAL A 70 -5.89 0.63 -14.34
N GLN A 71 -5.15 -0.34 -13.79
CA GLN A 71 -5.27 -0.79 -12.41
C GLN A 71 -4.70 0.27 -11.45
N LEU A 72 -3.55 0.86 -11.79
CA LEU A 72 -2.96 1.95 -11.02
C LEU A 72 -3.89 3.17 -10.95
N ARG A 73 -4.53 3.53 -12.06
CA ARG A 73 -5.51 4.63 -12.11
C ARG A 73 -6.70 4.34 -11.20
N GLN A 74 -7.25 3.13 -11.27
CA GLN A 74 -8.36 2.72 -10.40
C GLN A 74 -7.96 2.75 -8.92
N ALA A 75 -6.77 2.25 -8.58
CA ALA A 75 -6.25 2.27 -7.22
C ALA A 75 -6.05 3.70 -6.70
N ALA A 76 -5.50 4.61 -7.52
CA ALA A 76 -5.34 6.02 -7.17
C ALA A 76 -6.69 6.73 -6.99
N SER A 77 -7.64 6.52 -7.91
CA SER A 77 -8.98 7.09 -7.78
C SER A 77 -9.70 6.59 -6.53
N GLN A 78 -9.59 5.30 -6.20
CA GLN A 78 -10.16 4.73 -4.98
C GLN A 78 -9.47 5.28 -3.73
N ALA A 79 -8.15 5.41 -3.72
CA ALA A 79 -7.44 6.04 -2.60
C ALA A 79 -7.90 7.49 -2.35
N VAL A 80 -8.09 8.28 -3.40
CA VAL A 80 -8.62 9.65 -3.28
C VAL A 80 -10.06 9.66 -2.77
N MET A 81 -10.91 8.74 -3.23
CA MET A 81 -12.28 8.59 -2.72
C MET A 81 -12.31 8.17 -1.25
N ASP A 82 -11.47 7.22 -0.86
CA ASP A 82 -11.39 6.72 0.52
C ASP A 82 -10.87 7.80 1.47
N MET A 83 -9.89 8.60 1.05
CA MET A 83 -9.50 9.79 1.80
C MET A 83 -10.65 10.78 1.91
N GLY A 84 -11.35 11.10 0.82
CA GLY A 84 -12.50 12.01 0.86
C GLY A 84 -13.65 11.54 1.77
N ARG A 85 -13.77 10.24 2.01
CA ARG A 85 -14.75 9.65 2.94
C ARG A 85 -14.28 9.62 4.39
N ASN A 86 -13.00 9.30 4.61
CA ASN A 86 -12.46 9.00 5.93
C ASN A 86 -11.70 10.17 6.57
N THR A 87 -11.55 11.28 5.84
CA THR A 87 -10.84 12.47 6.31
C THR A 87 -11.65 13.73 6.01
N SER A 88 -11.39 14.78 6.78
CA SER A 88 -11.95 16.12 6.60
C SER A 88 -11.40 16.84 5.35
N PHE A 89 -10.74 16.10 4.44
CA PHE A 89 -9.96 16.58 3.31
C PHE A 89 -10.70 17.56 2.41
N LEU A 90 -12.01 17.36 2.22
CA LEU A 90 -12.85 18.22 1.39
C LEU A 90 -13.44 19.43 2.15
N SER A 91 -13.34 19.43 3.48
CA SER A 91 -13.97 20.42 4.36
C SER A 91 -12.97 21.39 5.01
N SER A 92 -11.74 20.95 5.27
CA SER A 92 -10.69 21.78 5.89
C SER A 92 -9.29 21.29 5.50
N LEU A 93 -8.75 21.86 4.42
CA LEU A 93 -7.43 21.51 3.87
C LEU A 93 -6.27 21.73 4.85
N GLU A 94 -6.43 22.62 5.83
CA GLU A 94 -5.40 22.93 6.84
C GLU A 94 -5.17 21.79 7.84
N GLN A 95 -6.17 20.93 8.08
CA GLN A 95 -6.10 19.83 9.07
C GLN A 95 -5.63 18.50 8.45
N VAL A 96 -5.56 18.44 7.12
CA VAL A 96 -5.17 17.24 6.36
C VAL A 96 -3.79 16.69 6.77
N PRO A 97 -2.75 17.53 6.99
CA PRO A 97 -1.44 17.01 7.37
C PRO A 97 -1.46 16.22 8.68
N GLU A 98 -2.11 16.75 9.71
CA GLU A 98 -2.21 16.11 11.02
C GLU A 98 -3.06 14.83 10.96
N GLU A 99 -4.14 14.86 10.19
CA GLU A 99 -5.03 13.73 9.99
C GLU A 99 -4.34 12.57 9.24
N CYS A 100 -3.57 12.86 8.18
CA CYS A 100 -2.77 11.85 7.48
C CYS A 100 -1.72 11.21 8.39
N VAL A 101 -1.03 12.02 9.21
CA VAL A 101 -0.05 11.50 10.18
C VAL A 101 -0.75 10.62 11.22
N ARG A 102 -1.89 11.05 11.76
CA ARG A 102 -2.69 10.26 12.71
C ARG A 102 -3.12 8.92 12.10
N LEU A 103 -3.64 8.95 10.87
CA LEU A 103 -4.09 7.74 10.17
C LEU A 103 -2.95 6.77 9.89
N ALA A 104 -1.79 7.27 9.43
CA ALA A 104 -0.62 6.43 9.22
C ALA A 104 -0.13 5.76 10.52
N LEU A 105 -0.27 6.44 11.65
CA LEU A 105 0.09 5.89 12.97
C LEU A 105 -0.97 4.94 13.52
N SER A 106 -2.26 5.16 13.26
CA SER A 106 -3.33 4.27 13.70
C SER A 106 -3.43 2.98 12.88
N ASP A 107 -2.95 3.02 11.63
CA ASP A 107 -2.90 1.82 10.76
C ASP A 107 -1.75 0.87 11.15
N THR A 108 -0.87 1.23 12.10
CA THR A 108 0.36 0.50 12.54
C THR A 108 0.08 -0.66 13.49
#